data_AF-A0A924KB29-F1
#
_entry.id   AF-A0A924KB29-F1
#
_cell.length_a   1.000
_cell.length_b   1.000
_cell.length_c   1.000
_cell.angle_alpha   90.00
_cell.angle_beta   90.00
_cell.angle_gamma   90.00
#
_symmetry.space_group_name_H-M   'P 1'
#
loop_
_entity.id
_entity.type
_entity.pdbx_description
1 polymer ?
#
loop_
_entity_poly.entity_id
_entity_poly.type
_entity_poly.pdbx_seq_one_letter_code
_entity_poly.pdbx_strand_id
1 'polypeptide(L)'
;NALYGGTDPADNSGTMKYVRIEFAGVPLTPDNEINGLTFGGVGSGTTIDYIQVYRSGDDSYEWFGGTVGCKHLMAIGGLDDDFDTDFGFAGKLQFCVGQRYPTIADVSGSNGFESDNDGSGSDKTPKTTAIFSNMTMIGPWAGGSGVKNVNANYQHAAQIRRNSALSTFNSVFVGYTDGIYFDDGTVATPKATSINYVQGRLVFKNNVVGYIKNATNDVKGQNKADYETTLRASNTFNTMIGTDLFIAPTKLATGFADAGVPNFLPVTGSLAASGALFTDAKIANDAFFEKVNYRGAFGTTDWTAGWSSFDPQVLSYDKPGAVK
;
A
#
# COMPACT_ATOMS: atom_id res chain seq x y z
N ASN A 1 18.24 17.03 4.91
CA ASN A 1 17.08 16.96 3.99
C ASN A 1 17.50 17.47 2.63
N ALA A 2 17.24 16.68 1.59
CA ALA A 2 17.36 17.14 0.21
C ALA A 2 16.31 18.23 -0.08
N LEU A 3 16.62 19.17 -0.98
CA LEU A 3 15.65 20.15 -1.47
C LEU A 3 14.82 19.50 -2.59
N TYR A 4 13.50 19.45 -2.44
CA TYR A 4 12.56 18.92 -3.44
C TYR A 4 11.28 19.77 -3.51
N GLY A 5 10.45 19.47 -4.51
CA GLY A 5 9.14 20.09 -4.71
C GLY A 5 9.16 21.42 -5.47
N GLY A 6 7.98 22.04 -5.52
CA GLY A 6 7.70 23.30 -6.19
C GLY A 6 6.41 23.92 -5.63
N THR A 7 5.94 25.00 -6.24
CA THR A 7 4.68 25.67 -5.81
C THR A 7 3.48 25.34 -6.69
N ASP A 8 3.69 24.63 -7.80
CA ASP A 8 2.63 24.26 -8.73
C ASP A 8 2.17 22.81 -8.50
N PRO A 9 0.98 22.59 -7.90
CA PRO A 9 0.42 21.24 -7.74
C PRO A 9 0.00 20.60 -9.06
N ALA A 10 0.01 21.32 -10.19
CA ALA A 10 -0.25 20.78 -11.52
C ALA A 10 1.03 20.59 -12.35
N ASP A 11 2.21 20.74 -11.74
CA ASP A 11 3.48 20.50 -12.43
C ASP A 11 3.51 19.14 -13.13
N ASN A 12 4.23 19.10 -14.25
CA ASN A 12 4.46 17.90 -15.03
C ASN A 12 5.95 17.58 -15.04
N SER A 13 6.34 16.62 -14.21
CA SER A 13 7.70 16.09 -14.11
C SER A 13 7.99 14.98 -15.14
N GLY A 14 7.06 14.71 -16.07
CA GLY A 14 7.22 13.79 -17.19
C GLY A 14 6.33 12.54 -17.12
N THR A 15 6.82 11.44 -17.69
CA THR A 15 6.11 10.16 -17.74
C THR A 15 7.05 9.03 -17.37
N MET A 16 6.61 8.18 -16.43
CA MET A 16 7.23 6.90 -16.14
C MET A 16 6.18 5.81 -16.38
N LYS A 17 6.44 4.92 -17.35
CA LYS A 17 5.52 3.84 -17.70
C LYS A 17 6.23 2.55 -18.09
N TYR A 18 5.77 1.42 -17.58
CA TYR A 18 6.37 0.09 -17.80
C TYR A 18 7.83 0.05 -17.34
N VAL A 19 8.07 0.39 -16.07
CA VAL A 19 9.41 0.44 -15.47
C VAL A 19 9.52 -0.58 -14.34
N ARG A 20 10.61 -1.33 -14.31
CA ARG A 20 10.99 -2.18 -13.17
C ARG A 20 12.17 -1.56 -12.45
N ILE A 21 12.02 -1.38 -11.15
CA ILE A 21 13.05 -0.95 -10.20
C ILE A 21 13.31 -2.14 -9.30
N GLU A 22 14.49 -2.74 -9.42
CA GLU A 22 14.79 -4.04 -8.80
C GLU A 22 16.02 -3.89 -7.91
N PHE A 23 15.92 -4.38 -6.67
CA PHE A 23 17.01 -4.38 -5.70
C PHE A 23 17.58 -2.98 -5.41
N ALA A 24 16.74 -1.94 -5.54
CA ALA A 24 17.06 -0.60 -5.09
C ALA A 24 17.07 -0.52 -3.56
N GLY A 25 17.46 0.63 -3.04
CA GLY A 25 17.43 0.94 -1.61
C GLY A 25 18.69 0.54 -0.85
N VAL A 26 19.27 1.54 -0.19
CA VAL A 26 20.50 1.43 0.60
C VAL A 26 20.49 2.49 1.70
N PRO A 27 20.88 2.15 2.94
CA PRO A 27 21.12 3.16 3.98
C PRO A 27 22.29 4.07 3.56
N LEU A 28 22.03 5.37 3.45
CA LEU A 28 23.09 6.37 3.22
C LEU A 28 23.80 6.70 4.54
N THR A 29 23.01 6.85 5.59
CA THR A 29 23.42 6.96 7.00
C THR A 29 22.32 6.33 7.86
N PRO A 30 22.53 6.05 9.17
CA PRO A 30 21.43 5.60 10.03
C PRO A 30 20.23 6.56 9.95
N ASP A 31 19.04 6.01 9.76
CA ASP A 31 17.75 6.73 9.64
C ASP A 31 17.68 7.67 8.41
N ASN A 32 18.39 7.33 7.33
CA ASN A 32 18.37 8.05 6.06
C ASN A 32 18.76 7.10 4.92
N GLU A 33 17.75 6.41 4.41
CA GLU A 33 17.81 5.39 3.40
C GLU A 33 17.32 5.91 2.04
N ILE A 34 17.61 5.17 0.97
CA ILE A 34 17.02 5.38 -0.36
C ILE A 34 15.87 4.39 -0.50
N ASN A 35 14.72 4.84 -1.01
CA ASN A 35 13.56 3.98 -1.29
C ASN A 35 13.66 3.33 -2.67
N GLY A 36 12.69 2.47 -2.99
CA GLY A 36 12.51 1.96 -4.34
C GLY A 36 12.19 3.09 -5.32
N LEU A 37 11.13 3.84 -5.06
CA LEU A 37 10.80 5.05 -5.80
C LEU A 37 10.31 6.16 -4.87
N THR A 38 11.14 7.19 -4.71
CA THR A 38 10.82 8.38 -3.92
C THR A 38 10.18 9.47 -4.79
N PHE A 39 9.07 10.04 -4.32
CA PHE A 39 8.40 11.18 -4.94
C PHE A 39 8.54 12.42 -4.05
N GLY A 40 9.33 13.41 -4.48
CA GLY A 40 9.49 14.68 -3.77
C GLY A 40 8.63 15.79 -4.36
N GLY A 41 7.39 15.96 -3.87
CA GLY A 41 6.51 17.06 -4.28
C GLY A 41 6.05 17.03 -5.74
N VAL A 42 5.88 15.84 -6.33
CA VAL A 42 5.55 15.66 -7.76
C VAL A 42 4.09 16.07 -8.04
N GLY A 43 3.89 16.88 -9.09
CA GLY A 43 2.60 17.45 -9.47
C GLY A 43 1.69 16.51 -10.26
N SER A 44 0.40 16.83 -10.26
CA SER A 44 -0.69 16.06 -10.90
C SER A 44 -0.66 16.04 -12.43
N GLY A 45 0.17 16.88 -13.07
CA GLY A 45 0.42 16.83 -14.51
C GLY A 45 1.32 15.66 -14.93
N THR A 46 1.98 15.01 -13.97
CA THR A 46 2.91 13.88 -14.19
C THR A 46 2.15 12.57 -14.39
N THR A 47 2.63 11.71 -15.30
CA THR A 47 2.06 10.37 -15.52
C THR A 47 2.94 9.29 -14.92
N ILE A 48 2.42 8.54 -13.96
CA ILE A 48 3.07 7.38 -13.33
C ILE A 48 2.12 6.19 -13.44
N ASP A 49 2.51 5.18 -14.22
CA ASP A 49 1.61 4.05 -14.54
C ASP A 49 2.44 2.78 -14.81
N TYR A 50 2.02 1.60 -14.36
CA TYR A 50 2.77 0.34 -14.58
C TYR A 50 4.22 0.42 -14.11
N ILE A 51 4.40 0.59 -12.80
CA ILE A 51 5.72 0.57 -12.16
C ILE A 51 5.80 -0.64 -11.25
N GLN A 52 6.93 -1.34 -11.32
CA GLN A 52 7.24 -2.40 -10.39
C GLN A 52 8.45 -1.99 -9.56
N VAL A 53 8.32 -2.09 -8.25
CA VAL A 53 9.43 -2.08 -7.30
C VAL A 53 9.54 -3.48 -6.72
N TYR A 54 10.70 -4.09 -6.88
CA TYR A 54 10.98 -5.46 -6.44
C TYR A 54 12.18 -5.47 -5.49
N ARG A 55 11.97 -5.98 -4.27
CA ARG A 55 13.00 -6.11 -3.23
C ARG A 55 13.77 -4.83 -2.96
N SER A 56 13.03 -3.74 -2.75
CA SER A 56 13.60 -2.51 -2.20
C SER A 56 14.26 -2.81 -0.84
N GLY A 57 15.43 -2.23 -0.59
CA GLY A 57 16.15 -2.29 0.68
C GLY A 57 15.59 -1.33 1.74
N ASP A 58 14.48 -0.67 1.43
CA ASP A 58 13.69 0.20 2.30
C ASP A 58 12.24 0.19 1.77
N ASP A 59 11.48 1.25 1.98
CA ASP A 59 10.17 1.49 1.38
C ASP A 59 10.16 1.22 -0.13
N SER A 60 9.08 0.60 -0.61
CA SER A 60 8.93 0.36 -2.04
C SER A 60 8.55 1.65 -2.78
N TYR A 61 7.60 2.41 -2.24
CA TYR A 61 7.23 3.72 -2.73
C TYR A 61 7.02 4.67 -1.56
N GLU A 62 7.61 5.85 -1.63
CA GLU A 62 7.39 6.88 -0.62
C GLU A 62 7.10 8.24 -1.28
N TRP A 63 6.03 8.88 -0.82
CA TRP A 63 5.65 10.22 -1.28
C TRP A 63 5.88 11.25 -0.19
N PHE A 64 6.80 12.17 -0.45
CA PHE A 64 7.03 13.37 0.34
C PHE A 64 6.29 14.56 -0.29
N GLY A 65 5.04 14.77 0.10
CA GLY A 65 4.19 15.81 -0.49
C GLY A 65 3.84 15.58 -1.97
N GLY A 66 3.18 16.57 -2.58
CA GLY A 66 2.76 16.53 -3.99
C GLY A 66 1.34 16.01 -4.21
N THR A 67 0.97 15.88 -5.48
CA THR A 67 -0.41 15.60 -5.92
C THR A 67 -0.48 14.61 -7.08
N VAL A 68 0.65 14.01 -7.46
CA VAL A 68 0.73 13.04 -8.56
C VAL A 68 -0.29 11.90 -8.40
N GLY A 69 -0.92 11.56 -9.52
CA GLY A 69 -1.78 10.39 -9.61
C GLY A 69 -1.01 9.19 -10.17
N CYS A 70 -1.16 8.03 -9.55
CA CYS A 70 -0.46 6.81 -9.97
C CYS A 70 -1.44 5.65 -10.21
N LYS A 71 -1.21 4.84 -11.26
CA LYS A 71 -1.94 3.57 -11.46
C LYS A 71 -1.01 2.39 -11.65
N HIS A 72 -1.50 1.17 -11.38
CA HIS A 72 -0.78 -0.08 -11.67
C HIS A 72 0.63 -0.13 -11.04
N LEU A 73 0.70 0.07 -9.72
CA LEU A 73 1.97 -0.03 -8.99
C LEU A 73 2.11 -1.40 -8.32
N MET A 74 3.30 -1.98 -8.39
CA MET A 74 3.64 -3.24 -7.73
C MET A 74 4.76 -3.01 -6.71
N ALA A 75 4.53 -3.38 -5.46
CA ALA A 75 5.53 -3.46 -4.39
C ALA A 75 5.69 -4.94 -4.02
N ILE A 76 6.82 -5.55 -4.39
CA ILE A 76 7.06 -6.98 -4.21
C ILE A 76 8.28 -7.18 -3.32
N GLY A 77 8.04 -7.61 -2.09
CA GLY A 77 9.08 -8.06 -1.16
C GLY A 77 10.07 -6.98 -0.72
N GLY A 78 9.62 -5.72 -0.62
CA GLY A 78 10.39 -4.63 0.00
C GLY A 78 10.74 -4.95 1.45
N LEU A 79 11.85 -4.36 1.93
CA LEU A 79 12.33 -4.54 3.30
C LEU A 79 11.41 -3.84 4.28
N ASP A 80 11.11 -2.55 4.02
CA ASP A 80 10.20 -1.76 4.85
C ASP A 80 8.84 -1.54 4.19
N ASP A 81 8.20 -0.37 4.25
CA ASP A 81 6.79 -0.22 3.90
C ASP A 81 6.50 -0.41 2.40
N ASP A 82 5.33 -0.96 2.04
CA ASP A 82 4.99 -1.15 0.62
C ASP A 82 4.64 0.21 -0.01
N PHE A 83 3.95 1.06 0.76
CA PHE A 83 3.55 2.40 0.37
C PHE A 83 3.58 3.32 1.60
N ASP A 84 4.45 4.33 1.60
CA ASP A 84 4.51 5.36 2.63
C ASP A 84 4.20 6.75 2.06
N THR A 85 3.52 7.59 2.85
CA THR A 85 3.10 8.93 2.48
C THR A 85 3.32 9.89 3.64
N ASP A 86 4.02 10.99 3.37
CA ASP A 86 4.31 12.02 4.35
C ASP A 86 4.23 13.43 3.74
N PHE A 87 4.39 14.46 4.57
CA PHE A 87 4.55 15.88 4.24
C PHE A 87 3.47 16.44 3.31
N GLY A 88 2.22 16.04 3.55
CA GLY A 88 1.08 16.66 2.87
C GLY A 88 0.76 16.05 1.51
N PHE A 89 1.21 14.82 1.22
CA PHE A 89 0.86 14.16 -0.04
C PHE A 89 -0.66 14.05 -0.20
N ALA A 90 -1.17 14.56 -1.32
CA ALA A 90 -2.58 14.68 -1.65
C ALA A 90 -2.90 14.08 -3.03
N GLY A 91 -2.08 13.13 -3.49
CA GLY A 91 -2.28 12.42 -4.74
C GLY A 91 -3.32 11.32 -4.67
N LYS A 92 -3.48 10.60 -5.79
CA LYS A 92 -4.50 9.56 -5.96
C LYS A 92 -3.88 8.30 -6.54
N LEU A 93 -4.24 7.15 -6.01
CA LEU A 93 -3.67 5.86 -6.42
C LEU A 93 -4.76 4.84 -6.69
N GLN A 94 -4.61 4.09 -7.79
CA GLN A 94 -5.54 3.01 -8.14
C GLN A 94 -4.86 1.80 -8.75
N PHE A 95 -5.36 0.61 -8.40
CA PHE A 95 -4.86 -0.68 -8.91
C PHE A 95 -3.42 -0.97 -8.52
N CYS A 96 -3.09 -0.86 -7.24
CA CYS A 96 -1.75 -1.22 -6.77
C CYS A 96 -1.76 -2.51 -5.94
N VAL A 97 -0.64 -3.23 -5.97
CA VAL A 97 -0.46 -4.49 -5.27
C VAL A 97 0.79 -4.45 -4.40
N GLY A 98 0.66 -4.89 -3.15
CA GLY A 98 1.75 -5.18 -2.23
C GLY A 98 1.81 -6.68 -1.93
N GLN A 99 2.99 -7.29 -2.00
CA GLN A 99 3.20 -8.69 -1.65
C GLN A 99 4.42 -8.84 -0.75
N ARG A 100 4.21 -9.35 0.47
CA ARG A 100 5.25 -9.49 1.49
C ARG A 100 6.00 -10.81 1.43
N TYR A 101 7.30 -10.74 1.70
CA TYR A 101 8.15 -11.92 1.88
C TYR A 101 8.22 -12.32 3.35
N PRO A 102 7.73 -13.52 3.74
CA PRO A 102 7.57 -13.88 5.15
C PRO A 102 8.76 -13.62 6.06
N THR A 103 9.98 -13.82 5.58
CA THR A 103 11.20 -13.81 6.40
C THR A 103 11.98 -12.49 6.37
N ILE A 104 11.54 -11.50 5.60
CA ILE A 104 12.27 -10.23 5.39
C ILE A 104 11.38 -9.09 5.88
N ALA A 105 11.82 -8.34 6.87
CA ALA A 105 11.17 -7.15 7.40
C ALA A 105 12.24 -6.27 8.04
N ASP A 106 12.05 -4.95 8.02
CA ASP A 106 12.95 -4.01 8.67
C ASP A 106 12.93 -4.14 10.20
N VAL A 107 13.94 -3.60 10.87
CA VAL A 107 14.01 -3.54 12.33
C VAL A 107 13.15 -2.43 12.94
N SER A 108 12.85 -1.37 12.18
CA SER A 108 11.82 -0.35 12.47
C SER A 108 10.42 -0.99 12.57
N GLY A 109 10.19 -1.96 11.68
CA GLY A 109 8.99 -2.76 11.55
C GLY A 109 8.14 -2.35 10.35
N SER A 110 7.66 -3.35 9.62
CA SER A 110 7.18 -3.15 8.24
C SER A 110 5.68 -3.38 8.07
N ASN A 111 5.06 -2.52 7.27
CA ASN A 111 3.62 -2.32 7.12
C ASN A 111 3.18 -2.33 5.65
N GLY A 112 1.95 -2.77 5.38
CA GLY A 112 1.36 -2.59 4.05
C GLY A 112 1.26 -1.11 3.65
N PHE A 113 0.88 -0.26 4.61
CA PHE A 113 0.94 1.19 4.46
C PHE A 113 1.46 1.82 5.74
N GLU A 114 2.28 2.85 5.58
CA GLU A 114 2.49 3.90 6.57
C GLU A 114 2.01 5.24 6.00
N SER A 115 1.48 6.10 6.86
CA SER A 115 1.03 7.42 6.43
C SER A 115 1.07 8.42 7.56
N ASP A 116 1.97 9.38 7.44
CA ASP A 116 2.19 10.48 8.35
C ASP A 116 1.71 11.81 7.74
N ASN A 117 1.48 12.81 8.60
CA ASN A 117 1.45 14.20 8.13
C ASN A 117 2.84 14.84 8.11
N ASP A 118 3.58 14.58 9.17
CA ASP A 118 5.00 14.88 9.39
C ASP A 118 5.45 14.11 10.64
N GLY A 119 6.75 13.92 10.81
CA GLY A 119 7.32 13.18 11.93
C GLY A 119 6.94 13.65 13.35
N SER A 120 6.41 14.87 13.52
CA SER A 120 5.91 15.40 14.80
C SER A 120 4.39 15.33 14.97
N GLY A 121 3.65 14.86 13.97
CA GLY A 121 2.19 14.87 13.94
C GLY A 121 1.60 16.25 14.14
N SER A 122 2.23 17.26 13.53
CA SER A 122 1.87 18.67 13.72
C SER A 122 0.52 19.01 13.07
N ASP A 123 0.04 20.24 13.28
CA ASP A 123 -1.14 20.80 12.59
C ASP A 123 -0.79 21.58 11.31
N LYS A 124 0.45 21.45 10.80
CA LYS A 124 0.89 22.10 9.56
C LYS A 124 0.05 21.67 8.36
N THR A 125 -0.10 22.58 7.41
CA THR A 125 -0.77 22.34 6.12
C THR A 125 0.24 22.48 4.97
N PRO A 126 0.01 21.84 3.81
CA PRO A 126 -1.09 20.91 3.50
C PRO A 126 -1.06 19.63 4.35
N LYS A 127 -2.22 18.99 4.51
CA LYS A 127 -2.36 17.71 5.23
C LYS A 127 -2.20 16.52 4.29
N THR A 128 -1.57 15.43 4.76
CA THR A 128 -1.53 14.18 4.00
C THR A 128 -2.96 13.66 3.88
N THR A 129 -3.47 13.66 2.65
CA THR A 129 -4.89 13.43 2.32
C THR A 129 -5.06 12.49 1.13
N ALA A 130 -3.99 11.76 0.79
CA ALA A 130 -3.94 10.84 -0.33
C ALA A 130 -5.14 9.88 -0.36
N ILE A 131 -5.57 9.52 -1.57
CA ILE A 131 -6.69 8.61 -1.78
C ILE A 131 -6.20 7.38 -2.53
N PHE A 132 -6.31 6.22 -1.90
CA PHE A 132 -6.00 4.92 -2.49
C PHE A 132 -7.31 4.17 -2.76
N SER A 133 -7.44 3.59 -3.95
CA SER A 133 -8.56 2.72 -4.28
C SER A 133 -8.10 1.45 -5.00
N ASN A 134 -8.83 0.35 -4.84
CA ASN A 134 -8.50 -0.91 -5.52
C ASN A 134 -7.07 -1.40 -5.21
N MET A 135 -6.69 -1.45 -3.93
CA MET A 135 -5.40 -1.98 -3.49
C MET A 135 -5.53 -3.48 -3.17
N THR A 136 -4.56 -4.30 -3.60
CA THR A 136 -4.43 -5.70 -3.17
C THR A 136 -3.19 -5.85 -2.29
N MET A 137 -3.36 -5.95 -0.99
CA MET A 137 -2.26 -6.05 -0.02
C MET A 137 -2.19 -7.46 0.56
N ILE A 138 -1.14 -8.19 0.20
CA ILE A 138 -0.87 -9.56 0.62
C ILE A 138 0.26 -9.55 1.64
N GLY A 139 -0.11 -9.68 2.91
CA GLY A 139 0.82 -9.76 4.02
C GLY A 139 1.54 -11.12 4.10
N PRO A 140 2.50 -11.24 5.03
CA PRO A 140 3.39 -12.40 5.13
C PRO A 140 2.72 -13.68 5.65
N TRP A 141 1.48 -13.59 6.15
CA TRP A 141 0.76 -14.71 6.75
C TRP A 141 -0.27 -15.31 5.77
N ALA A 142 -0.01 -16.53 5.27
CA ALA A 142 -0.93 -17.23 4.35
C ALA A 142 -2.03 -18.07 5.05
N GLY A 143 -2.07 -18.07 6.38
CA GLY A 143 -2.96 -18.90 7.19
C GLY A 143 -2.67 -20.41 7.16
N GLY A 144 -3.36 -21.14 8.05
CA GLY A 144 -3.10 -22.56 8.28
C GLY A 144 -1.68 -22.88 8.76
N SER A 145 -1.18 -24.07 8.45
CA SER A 145 0.21 -24.50 8.77
C SER A 145 1.27 -24.02 7.75
N GLY A 146 0.89 -23.14 6.81
CA GLY A 146 1.59 -22.95 5.53
C GLY A 146 2.84 -22.09 5.56
N VAL A 147 2.94 -21.09 6.44
CA VAL A 147 4.13 -20.23 6.52
C VAL A 147 4.74 -20.33 7.91
N LYS A 148 5.91 -20.99 7.97
CA LYS A 148 6.74 -21.05 9.17
C LYS A 148 7.74 -19.90 9.13
N ASN A 149 8.10 -19.38 10.31
CA ASN A 149 9.15 -18.37 10.49
C ASN A 149 8.87 -17.00 9.86
N VAL A 150 7.62 -16.52 9.90
CA VAL A 150 7.36 -15.12 9.59
C VAL A 150 8.17 -14.23 10.53
N ASN A 151 8.87 -13.24 9.99
CA ASN A 151 9.68 -12.29 10.73
C ASN A 151 8.79 -11.54 11.74
N ALA A 152 9.27 -11.41 12.98
CA ALA A 152 8.54 -10.81 14.08
C ALA A 152 8.33 -9.30 13.92
N ASN A 153 9.11 -8.64 13.06
CA ASN A 153 9.01 -7.20 12.82
C ASN A 153 7.91 -6.82 11.82
N TYR A 154 7.21 -7.78 11.23
CA TYR A 154 6.01 -7.47 10.45
C TYR A 154 4.87 -6.97 11.33
N GLN A 155 4.30 -5.82 11.00
CA GLN A 155 3.29 -5.13 11.79
C GLN A 155 1.94 -5.03 11.05
N HIS A 156 1.60 -3.86 10.52
CA HIS A 156 0.23 -3.48 10.18
C HIS A 156 -0.12 -3.69 8.71
N ALA A 157 -1.38 -4.03 8.44
CA ALA A 157 -1.92 -3.96 7.10
C ALA A 157 -1.99 -2.50 6.60
N ALA A 158 -2.37 -1.59 7.50
CA ALA A 158 -2.27 -0.15 7.29
C ALA A 158 -2.12 0.56 8.63
N GLN A 159 -1.07 1.36 8.77
CA GLN A 159 -0.87 2.29 9.88
C GLN A 159 -1.05 3.72 9.37
N ILE A 160 -2.10 4.38 9.84
CA ILE A 160 -2.33 5.80 9.55
C ILE A 160 -2.05 6.54 10.85
N ARG A 161 -1.15 7.51 10.79
CA ARG A 161 -0.48 8.05 11.97
C ARG A 161 -0.22 9.55 11.83
N ARG A 162 0.20 10.15 12.95
CA ARG A 162 0.70 11.53 13.03
C ARG A 162 -0.17 12.55 12.27
N ASN A 163 -1.49 12.56 12.52
CA ASN A 163 -2.45 13.51 11.92
C ASN A 163 -2.64 13.37 10.39
N SER A 164 -2.28 12.22 9.80
CA SER A 164 -2.66 11.89 8.42
C SER A 164 -4.18 11.71 8.28
N ALA A 165 -4.69 12.02 7.11
CA ALA A 165 -6.08 11.86 6.70
C ALA A 165 -6.22 11.02 5.41
N LEU A 166 -5.25 10.12 5.16
CA LEU A 166 -5.26 9.18 4.03
C LEU A 166 -6.59 8.40 3.96
N SER A 167 -7.12 8.22 2.77
CA SER A 167 -8.38 7.50 2.57
C SER A 167 -8.20 6.28 1.67
N THR A 168 -8.84 5.17 2.03
CA THR A 168 -8.75 3.89 1.32
C THR A 168 -10.13 3.33 0.99
N PHE A 169 -10.32 2.95 -0.28
CA PHE A 169 -11.57 2.43 -0.80
C PHE A 169 -11.41 1.15 -1.61
N ASN A 170 -12.43 0.28 -1.64
CA ASN A 170 -12.52 -0.86 -2.57
C ASN A 170 -11.30 -1.77 -2.58
N SER A 171 -10.59 -1.89 -1.45
CA SER A 171 -9.29 -2.55 -1.34
C SER A 171 -9.38 -3.85 -0.55
N VAL A 172 -8.37 -4.69 -0.68
CA VAL A 172 -8.24 -5.96 0.04
C VAL A 172 -6.93 -5.95 0.81
N PHE A 173 -7.03 -6.23 2.10
CA PHE A 173 -5.92 -6.38 3.04
C PHE A 173 -6.01 -7.77 3.62
N VAL A 174 -4.99 -8.62 3.40
CA VAL A 174 -5.05 -9.99 3.86
C VAL A 174 -3.70 -10.51 4.35
N GLY A 175 -3.69 -11.21 5.48
CA GLY A 175 -2.49 -11.92 5.92
C GLY A 175 -1.46 -11.10 6.68
N TYR A 176 -1.88 -10.11 7.47
CA TYR A 176 -0.98 -9.29 8.28
C TYR A 176 -0.95 -9.72 9.75
N THR A 177 0.10 -9.33 10.47
CA THR A 177 0.21 -9.56 11.93
C THR A 177 -0.91 -8.82 12.65
N ASP A 178 -1.05 -7.53 12.32
CA ASP A 178 -2.07 -6.61 12.80
C ASP A 178 -2.82 -5.99 11.62
N GLY A 179 -4.09 -5.64 11.81
CA GLY A 179 -4.94 -5.07 10.77
C GLY A 179 -4.75 -3.57 10.62
N ILE A 180 -5.84 -2.83 10.80
CA ILE A 180 -5.88 -1.37 10.60
C ILE A 180 -5.53 -0.67 11.91
N TYR A 181 -4.54 0.22 11.88
CA TYR A 181 -4.10 0.98 13.03
C TYR A 181 -4.22 2.48 12.77
N PHE A 182 -5.10 3.17 13.51
CA PHE A 182 -5.02 4.62 13.62
C PHE A 182 -4.21 4.97 14.87
N ASP A 183 -2.99 5.44 14.63
CA ASP A 183 -2.00 5.74 15.64
C ASP A 183 -2.03 7.23 16.00
N ASP A 184 -2.36 7.49 17.26
CA ASP A 184 -2.32 8.83 17.87
C ASP A 184 -1.19 8.93 18.92
N GLY A 185 -0.18 8.06 18.83
CA GLY A 185 0.93 8.01 19.78
C GLY A 185 1.85 9.22 19.70
N THR A 186 1.96 9.84 18.51
CA THR A 186 2.72 11.09 18.28
C THR A 186 1.88 12.07 17.49
N VAL A 187 1.18 12.97 18.19
CA VAL A 187 0.36 14.03 17.57
C VAL A 187 0.43 15.31 18.41
N ALA A 188 0.46 16.47 17.76
CA ALA A 188 0.40 17.77 18.44
C ALA A 188 -0.99 18.03 19.04
N THR A 189 -2.03 17.73 18.28
CA THR A 189 -3.42 17.75 18.75
C THR A 189 -3.83 16.33 19.19
N PRO A 190 -4.28 16.12 20.44
CA PRO A 190 -4.68 14.79 20.91
C PRO A 190 -5.73 14.15 20.00
N LYS A 191 -5.52 12.87 19.70
CA LYS A 191 -6.40 12.05 18.84
C LYS A 191 -6.52 12.53 17.38
N ALA A 192 -5.61 13.38 16.88
CA ALA A 192 -5.80 14.04 15.60
C ALA A 192 -6.09 13.08 14.43
N THR A 193 -5.42 11.92 14.36
CA THR A 193 -5.66 10.91 13.33
C THR A 193 -7.05 10.29 13.50
N SER A 194 -7.44 9.90 14.72
CA SER A 194 -8.78 9.37 14.99
C SER A 194 -9.88 10.40 14.74
N ILE A 195 -9.65 11.68 15.04
CA ILE A 195 -10.57 12.79 14.75
C ILE A 195 -10.73 12.97 13.24
N ASN A 196 -9.64 12.82 12.46
CA ASN A 196 -9.74 12.85 11.00
C ASN A 196 -10.74 11.79 10.52
N TYR A 197 -10.73 10.58 11.09
CA TYR A 197 -11.70 9.55 10.74
C TYR A 197 -13.13 9.88 11.19
N VAL A 198 -13.32 10.25 12.46
CA VAL A 198 -14.65 10.57 13.02
C VAL A 198 -15.34 11.71 12.25
N GLN A 199 -14.55 12.66 11.74
CA GLN A 199 -15.05 13.79 10.96
C GLN A 199 -15.13 13.52 9.44
N GLY A 200 -14.82 12.31 8.99
CA GLY A 200 -14.85 11.93 7.57
C GLY A 200 -13.72 12.53 6.72
N ARG A 201 -12.69 13.10 7.34
CA ARG A 201 -11.48 13.58 6.67
C ARG A 201 -10.57 12.41 6.26
N LEU A 202 -10.44 11.40 7.11
CA LEU A 202 -9.88 10.07 6.83
C LEU A 202 -11.06 9.14 6.54
N VAL A 203 -11.06 8.40 5.43
CA VAL A 203 -12.14 7.44 5.13
C VAL A 203 -11.53 6.07 4.81
N PHE A 204 -11.93 5.05 5.55
CA PHE A 204 -11.57 3.66 5.27
C PHE A 204 -12.86 2.86 5.04
N LYS A 205 -13.20 2.58 3.78
CA LYS A 205 -14.56 2.12 3.42
C LYS A 205 -14.62 1.16 2.23
N ASN A 206 -15.53 0.21 2.33
CA ASN A 206 -15.76 -0.84 1.34
C ASN A 206 -14.51 -1.70 1.06
N ASN A 207 -13.67 -1.87 2.07
CA ASN A 207 -12.49 -2.73 2.01
C ASN A 207 -12.81 -4.12 2.57
N VAL A 208 -12.04 -5.12 2.15
CA VAL A 208 -11.98 -6.45 2.76
C VAL A 208 -10.73 -6.49 3.64
N VAL A 209 -10.90 -6.84 4.91
CA VAL A 209 -9.80 -7.15 5.84
C VAL A 209 -9.93 -8.63 6.20
N GLY A 210 -9.12 -9.46 5.55
CA GLY A 210 -9.12 -10.91 5.70
C GLY A 210 -7.93 -11.40 6.51
N TYR A 211 -8.13 -12.40 7.36
CA TYR A 211 -7.08 -13.12 8.07
C TYR A 211 -5.96 -12.24 8.66
N ILE A 212 -6.26 -11.57 9.77
CA ILE A 212 -5.25 -10.97 10.63
C ILE A 212 -4.83 -12.02 11.65
N LYS A 213 -3.52 -12.29 11.77
CA LYS A 213 -3.00 -13.38 12.61
C LYS A 213 -3.53 -13.31 14.03
N ASN A 214 -3.50 -12.12 14.62
CA ASN A 214 -4.15 -11.87 15.89
C ASN A 214 -5.49 -11.17 15.64
N ALA A 215 -6.60 -11.92 15.64
CA ALA A 215 -7.93 -11.36 15.38
C ALA A 215 -8.32 -10.22 16.34
N THR A 216 -7.75 -10.16 17.55
CA THR A 216 -7.96 -9.03 18.48
C THR A 216 -7.30 -7.73 18.01
N ASN A 217 -6.40 -7.83 17.04
CA ASN A 217 -5.65 -6.74 16.41
C ASN A 217 -6.15 -6.41 15.00
N ASP A 218 -7.33 -6.89 14.57
CA ASP A 218 -8.00 -6.46 13.34
C ASP A 218 -8.10 -4.93 13.23
N VAL A 219 -8.37 -4.29 14.37
CA VAL A 219 -8.44 -2.84 14.54
C VAL A 219 -7.66 -2.46 15.80
N LYS A 220 -6.60 -1.68 15.64
CA LYS A 220 -5.75 -1.17 16.72
C LYS A 220 -5.80 0.35 16.77
N GLY A 221 -5.53 0.92 17.94
CA GLY A 221 -5.57 2.37 18.18
C GLY A 221 -5.62 2.69 19.66
N GLN A 222 -4.90 3.74 20.09
CA GLN A 222 -5.04 4.27 21.45
C GLN A 222 -6.48 4.74 21.71
N ASN A 223 -7.14 5.26 20.67
CA ASN A 223 -8.50 5.81 20.72
C ASN A 223 -9.52 4.94 19.96
N LYS A 224 -9.25 3.63 19.83
CA LYS A 224 -10.06 2.74 18.98
C LYS A 224 -11.56 2.74 19.29
N ALA A 225 -11.94 2.98 20.54
CA ALA A 225 -13.34 3.04 20.95
C ALA A 225 -14.14 4.12 20.20
N ASP A 226 -13.46 5.18 19.73
CA ASP A 226 -14.08 6.30 19.02
C ASP A 226 -14.50 5.93 17.58
N TYR A 227 -13.91 4.87 16.98
CA TYR A 227 -14.10 4.57 15.56
C TYR A 227 -14.30 3.10 15.20
N GLU A 228 -13.97 2.14 16.07
CA GLU A 228 -13.98 0.71 15.71
C GLU A 228 -15.34 0.24 15.19
N THR A 229 -16.43 0.68 15.82
CA THR A 229 -17.79 0.29 15.42
C THR A 229 -18.12 0.75 14.00
N THR A 230 -17.85 2.02 13.67
CA THR A 230 -18.17 2.57 12.35
C THR A 230 -17.19 2.07 11.28
N LEU A 231 -15.93 1.82 11.65
CA LEU A 231 -14.92 1.24 10.77
C LEU A 231 -15.28 -0.20 10.40
N ARG A 232 -15.70 -1.02 11.36
CA ARG A 232 -16.20 -2.37 11.08
C ARG A 232 -17.49 -2.35 10.26
N ALA A 233 -18.42 -1.45 10.56
CA ALA A 233 -19.66 -1.34 9.79
C ALA A 233 -19.44 -0.91 8.31
N SER A 234 -18.35 -0.19 8.03
CA SER A 234 -18.02 0.30 6.70
C SER A 234 -17.19 -0.67 5.85
N ASN A 235 -16.77 -1.81 6.41
CA ASN A 235 -15.83 -2.75 5.78
C ASN A 235 -16.21 -4.20 6.07
N THR A 236 -15.56 -5.15 5.39
CA THR A 236 -15.78 -6.58 5.61
C THR A 236 -14.58 -7.20 6.33
N PHE A 237 -14.71 -7.47 7.63
CA PHE A 237 -13.73 -8.21 8.43
C PHE A 237 -14.07 -9.70 8.44
N ASN A 238 -13.08 -10.57 8.18
CA ASN A 238 -13.28 -12.01 8.08
C ASN A 238 -11.97 -12.80 8.26
N THR A 239 -12.05 -14.13 8.29
CA THR A 239 -10.90 -15.02 8.46
C THR A 239 -10.38 -15.62 7.15
N MET A 240 -10.84 -15.15 5.98
CA MET A 240 -10.38 -15.65 4.69
C MET A 240 -8.93 -15.29 4.46
N ILE A 241 -8.18 -16.28 3.99
CA ILE A 241 -6.76 -16.15 3.66
C ILE A 241 -6.60 -15.70 2.21
N GLY A 242 -5.38 -15.38 1.80
CA GLY A 242 -5.10 -14.88 0.45
C GLY A 242 -5.66 -15.79 -0.65
N THR A 243 -5.53 -17.12 -0.51
CA THR A 243 -5.99 -18.11 -1.51
C THR A 243 -7.50 -18.29 -1.57
N ASP A 244 -8.25 -17.80 -0.59
CA ASP A 244 -9.71 -17.74 -0.67
C ASP A 244 -10.17 -16.55 -1.54
N LEU A 245 -9.34 -15.51 -1.62
CA LEU A 245 -9.64 -14.25 -2.29
C LEU A 245 -9.08 -14.20 -3.71
N PHE A 246 -7.86 -14.72 -3.92
CA PHE A 246 -7.10 -14.67 -5.17
C PHE A 246 -6.51 -16.05 -5.51
N ILE A 247 -6.23 -16.30 -6.80
CA ILE A 247 -5.89 -17.64 -7.31
C ILE A 247 -4.61 -18.21 -6.69
N ALA A 248 -3.52 -17.43 -6.63
CA ALA A 248 -2.24 -17.87 -6.06
C ALA A 248 -1.40 -16.67 -5.57
N PRO A 249 -1.92 -15.84 -4.64
CA PRO A 249 -1.31 -14.55 -4.31
C PRO A 249 -0.05 -14.65 -3.44
N THR A 250 0.30 -15.85 -2.95
CA THR A 250 1.42 -16.08 -2.04
C THR A 250 2.63 -16.72 -2.70
N LYS A 251 2.58 -16.98 -4.02
CA LYS A 251 3.73 -17.54 -4.75
C LYS A 251 4.82 -16.49 -4.90
N LEU A 252 6.07 -16.91 -4.73
CA LEU A 252 7.24 -16.05 -4.68
C LEU A 252 8.32 -16.56 -5.65
N ALA A 253 9.33 -15.73 -5.93
CA ALA A 253 10.45 -16.07 -6.80
C ALA A 253 11.14 -17.40 -6.45
N THR A 254 11.92 -17.94 -7.39
CA THR A 254 12.75 -19.11 -7.15
C THR A 254 13.67 -18.88 -5.93
N GLY A 255 13.81 -19.88 -5.06
CA GLY A 255 14.62 -19.81 -3.85
C GLY A 255 13.82 -19.60 -2.55
N PHE A 256 12.51 -19.36 -2.64
CA PHE A 256 11.61 -19.43 -1.49
C PHE A 256 10.97 -20.82 -1.36
N ALA A 257 10.47 -21.13 -0.16
CA ALA A 257 9.89 -22.44 0.16
C ALA A 257 8.63 -22.76 -0.68
N ASP A 258 7.86 -21.74 -1.09
CA ASP A 258 6.69 -21.88 -1.96
C ASP A 258 6.88 -21.09 -3.27
N ALA A 259 7.90 -21.50 -4.04
CA ALA A 259 8.27 -20.83 -5.29
C ALA A 259 7.18 -20.96 -6.38
N GLY A 260 7.04 -19.92 -7.21
CA GLY A 260 6.15 -19.85 -8.35
C GLY A 260 5.88 -18.41 -8.77
N VAL A 261 5.06 -18.24 -9.80
CA VAL A 261 4.59 -16.91 -10.22
C VAL A 261 3.28 -16.61 -9.48
N PRO A 262 3.17 -15.48 -8.77
CA PRO A 262 1.92 -15.12 -8.12
C PRO A 262 0.82 -14.87 -9.14
N ASN A 263 -0.40 -15.19 -8.74
CA ASN A 263 -1.60 -14.86 -9.50
C ASN A 263 -2.57 -14.12 -8.59
N PHE A 264 -2.68 -12.83 -8.81
CA PHE A 264 -3.50 -11.91 -8.04
C PHE A 264 -4.91 -11.72 -8.61
N LEU A 265 -5.31 -12.47 -9.65
CA LEU A 265 -6.68 -12.44 -10.12
C LEU A 265 -7.61 -13.00 -9.04
N PRO A 266 -8.80 -12.40 -8.82
CA PRO A 266 -9.75 -12.89 -7.85
C PRO A 266 -10.23 -14.31 -8.17
N VAL A 267 -10.39 -15.14 -7.15
CA VAL A 267 -11.13 -16.41 -7.27
C VAL A 267 -12.59 -16.08 -7.62
N THR A 268 -13.17 -16.81 -8.58
CA THR A 268 -14.57 -16.59 -8.97
C THR A 268 -15.51 -16.75 -7.78
N GLY A 269 -16.34 -15.74 -7.54
CA GLY A 269 -17.28 -15.71 -6.40
C GLY A 269 -16.66 -15.27 -5.08
N SER A 270 -15.35 -14.96 -5.02
CA SER A 270 -14.72 -14.43 -3.81
C SER A 270 -15.19 -13.01 -3.48
N LEU A 271 -14.87 -12.55 -2.27
CA LEU A 271 -15.12 -11.17 -1.89
C LEU A 271 -14.32 -10.14 -2.69
N ALA A 272 -13.20 -10.55 -3.31
CA ALA A 272 -12.42 -9.70 -4.19
C ALA A 272 -13.05 -9.59 -5.59
N ALA A 273 -13.72 -10.65 -6.08
CA ALA A 273 -14.26 -10.70 -7.44
C ALA A 273 -15.43 -9.73 -7.70
N SER A 274 -16.04 -9.15 -6.65
CA SER A 274 -17.16 -8.22 -6.79
C SER A 274 -17.32 -7.28 -5.58
N GLY A 275 -18.29 -6.38 -5.65
CA GLY A 275 -18.72 -5.56 -4.52
C GLY A 275 -17.98 -4.23 -4.36
N ALA A 276 -17.19 -3.78 -5.34
CA ALA A 276 -16.67 -2.40 -5.30
C ALA A 276 -17.78 -1.36 -5.46
N LEU A 277 -17.65 -0.25 -4.74
CA LEU A 277 -18.62 0.83 -4.67
C LEU A 277 -17.90 2.17 -4.82
N PHE A 278 -18.36 2.99 -5.76
CA PHE A 278 -17.86 4.33 -6.03
C PHE A 278 -18.93 5.37 -5.69
N THR A 279 -19.47 5.29 -4.48
CA THR A 279 -20.57 6.14 -4.01
C THR A 279 -20.12 7.19 -3.00
N ASP A 280 -18.91 7.06 -2.44
CA ASP A 280 -18.37 8.04 -1.51
C ASP A 280 -17.97 9.32 -2.25
N ALA A 281 -18.24 10.50 -1.67
CA ALA A 281 -18.03 11.77 -2.34
C ALA A 281 -16.57 11.99 -2.77
N LYS A 282 -15.61 11.37 -2.06
CA LYS A 282 -14.18 11.41 -2.40
C LYS A 282 -13.80 10.71 -3.72
N ILE A 283 -14.62 9.76 -4.18
CA ILE A 283 -14.32 8.94 -5.37
C ILE A 283 -15.46 8.86 -6.39
N ALA A 284 -16.67 9.30 -6.04
CA ALA A 284 -17.86 9.08 -6.87
C ALA A 284 -17.86 9.86 -8.19
N ASN A 285 -17.36 11.10 -8.15
CA ASN A 285 -17.38 12.03 -9.29
C ASN A 285 -15.97 12.42 -9.76
N ASP A 286 -14.97 11.66 -9.36
CA ASP A 286 -13.57 11.93 -9.69
C ASP A 286 -13.14 11.06 -10.87
N ALA A 287 -12.82 11.71 -12.00
CA ALA A 287 -12.48 11.04 -13.25
C ALA A 287 -11.15 10.26 -13.18
N PHE A 288 -10.33 10.47 -12.15
CA PHE A 288 -9.11 9.68 -11.95
C PHE A 288 -9.45 8.21 -11.70
N PHE A 289 -10.49 7.92 -10.90
CA PHE A 289 -10.83 6.57 -10.50
C PHE A 289 -11.68 5.87 -11.57
N GLU A 290 -11.14 4.79 -12.11
CA GLU A 290 -11.87 3.88 -12.97
C GLU A 290 -12.89 3.10 -12.13
N LYS A 291 -14.16 3.11 -12.56
CA LYS A 291 -15.25 2.46 -11.84
C LYS A 291 -15.34 1.00 -12.25
N VAL A 292 -14.77 0.14 -11.41
CA VAL A 292 -14.82 -1.32 -11.56
C VAL A 292 -15.81 -1.94 -10.58
N ASN A 293 -16.17 -3.21 -10.80
CA ASN A 293 -17.10 -3.93 -9.91
C ASN A 293 -16.39 -4.82 -8.87
N TYR A 294 -15.07 -4.99 -8.94
CA TYR A 294 -14.26 -5.85 -8.07
C TYR A 294 -13.46 -5.06 -7.02
N ARG A 295 -13.17 -5.67 -5.87
CA ARG A 295 -12.32 -5.10 -4.82
C ARG A 295 -10.89 -5.63 -4.94
N GLY A 296 -9.93 -4.76 -4.68
CA GLY A 296 -8.52 -5.02 -4.97
C GLY A 296 -8.11 -4.56 -6.37
N ALA A 297 -6.85 -4.80 -6.71
CA ALA A 297 -6.19 -4.26 -7.90
C ALA A 297 -6.52 -4.99 -9.20
N PHE A 298 -7.18 -6.15 -9.12
CA PHE A 298 -7.35 -7.06 -10.24
C PHE A 298 -8.80 -7.46 -10.44
N GLY A 299 -9.27 -7.35 -11.68
CA GLY A 299 -10.50 -7.99 -12.16
C GLY A 299 -10.18 -9.32 -12.82
N THR A 300 -10.68 -9.53 -14.04
CA THR A 300 -10.38 -10.73 -14.83
C THR A 300 -9.12 -10.59 -15.70
N THR A 301 -8.55 -9.39 -15.78
CA THR A 301 -7.37 -9.08 -16.60
C THR A 301 -6.13 -8.93 -15.72
N ASP A 302 -5.08 -9.66 -16.06
CA ASP A 302 -3.77 -9.50 -15.43
C ASP A 302 -2.99 -8.36 -16.11
N TRP A 303 -2.99 -7.20 -15.48
CA TRP A 303 -2.28 -6.02 -15.97
C TRP A 303 -0.76 -6.09 -15.74
N THR A 304 -0.26 -7.07 -14.98
CA THR A 304 1.18 -7.28 -14.76
C THR A 304 1.83 -8.04 -15.92
N ALA A 305 1.02 -8.71 -16.73
CA ALA A 305 1.49 -9.55 -17.83
C ALA A 305 2.26 -8.76 -18.90
N GLY A 306 3.39 -9.30 -19.34
CA GLY A 306 4.16 -8.81 -20.48
C GLY A 306 5.17 -7.70 -20.20
N TRP A 307 5.29 -7.21 -18.96
CA TRP A 307 6.28 -6.18 -18.60
C TRP A 307 6.90 -6.36 -17.21
N SER A 308 6.15 -6.86 -16.23
CA SER A 308 6.65 -7.12 -14.88
C SER A 308 7.48 -8.41 -14.82
N SER A 309 8.27 -8.58 -13.75
CA SER A 309 9.03 -9.80 -13.47
C SER A 309 8.91 -10.20 -12.01
N PHE A 310 8.45 -11.42 -11.74
CA PHE A 310 8.35 -11.97 -10.39
C PHE A 310 9.58 -12.77 -9.95
N ASP A 311 10.59 -12.90 -10.82
CA ASP A 311 11.84 -13.59 -10.51
C ASP A 311 13.03 -12.91 -11.21
N PRO A 312 13.28 -11.60 -10.97
CA PRO A 312 14.35 -10.88 -11.66
C PRO A 312 15.76 -11.38 -11.30
N GLN A 313 15.92 -12.08 -10.17
CA GLN A 313 17.21 -12.64 -9.76
C GLN A 313 17.73 -13.75 -10.69
N VAL A 314 16.85 -14.40 -11.48
CA VAL A 314 17.26 -15.38 -12.49
C VAL A 314 17.24 -14.81 -13.91
N LEU A 315 16.88 -13.53 -14.08
CA LEU A 315 16.93 -12.86 -15.38
C LEU A 315 18.37 -12.52 -15.74
N SER A 316 18.72 -12.79 -17.00
CA SER A 316 20.00 -12.37 -17.57
C SER A 316 19.90 -10.93 -18.06
N TYR A 317 20.64 -10.00 -17.46
CA TYR A 317 20.76 -8.60 -17.90
C TYR A 317 21.94 -8.39 -18.85
N ASP A 318 22.10 -9.27 -19.84
CA ASP A 318 23.24 -9.27 -20.78
C ASP A 318 23.20 -8.15 -21.85
N LYS A 319 22.09 -7.43 -21.97
CA LYS A 319 21.89 -6.36 -22.97
C LYS A 319 21.26 -5.12 -22.34
N PRO A 320 22.03 -4.04 -22.12
CA PRO A 320 21.48 -2.75 -21.71
C PRO A 320 20.42 -2.24 -22.70
N GLY A 321 19.27 -1.78 -22.20
CA GLY A 321 18.22 -1.14 -23.00
C GLY A 321 17.26 -2.07 -23.76
N ALA A 322 17.41 -3.40 -23.65
CA ALA A 322 16.41 -4.34 -24.17
C ALA A 322 15.36 -4.62 -23.08
N VAL A 323 14.09 -4.28 -23.36
CA VAL A 323 12.96 -4.71 -22.50
C VAL A 323 12.85 -6.23 -22.63
N LYS A 324 12.95 -6.93 -21.50
CA LYS A 324 12.84 -8.40 -21.39
C LYS A 324 11.66 -8.79 -20.53
#